data_AF-A0AAV8VNM2-F1
#
_entry.id   AF-A0AAV8VNM2-F1
#
_cell.length_a   1.000
_cell.length_b   1.000
_cell.length_c   1.000
_cell.angle_alpha   90.00
_cell.angle_beta   90.00
_cell.angle_gamma   90.00
#
_symmetry.space_group_name_H-M   'P 1'
#
loop_
_entity.id
_entity.type
_entity.pdbx_description
1 polymer ?
#
loop_
_entity_poly.entity_id
_entity_poly.type
_entity_poly.pdbx_seq_one_letter_code
_entity_poly.pdbx_strand_id
1 'polypeptide(L)'
;VLVALHFFACGSYQHSVSQNKYLGVSQPSVSRCVETITAALNHPNIMNRHIQFPNDMNQLNSLRLRFHRKYGMPGIIGCLDCTHIAIVPPNSNDPAHPEKSYHSINVQLVCDENMKILHVNARFPGSIHDSHIWSNSNIEPILRNIYRRGNAGYYLLGDSGYPLRAWLLTPLAQPQTEEELAYNDTHRRARSTIERCNGLLKMRFRCLLKHRTLHYSPSKASKIINACIVLHNMCVDNNVDLVLDEDENNVDLGNDVAEDFNDNPQVNIDLQEGRRMQRRVINSFR
;
A
#
# COMPACT_ATOMS: atom_id res chain seq x y z
N VAL A 1 2.14 -23.53 -11.88
CA VAL A 1 2.88 -22.41 -11.23
C VAL A 1 3.36 -21.39 -12.25
N LEU A 2 4.26 -21.74 -13.18
CA LEU A 2 4.84 -20.80 -14.16
C LEU A 2 3.81 -20.00 -14.98
N VAL A 3 2.73 -20.64 -15.42
CA VAL A 3 1.63 -19.98 -16.15
C VAL A 3 1.00 -18.82 -15.36
N ALA A 4 0.78 -19.01 -14.05
CA ALA A 4 0.19 -17.97 -13.20
C ALA A 4 1.20 -16.85 -12.92
N LEU A 5 2.46 -17.19 -12.65
CA LEU A 5 3.53 -16.20 -12.46
C LEU A 5 3.72 -15.33 -13.70
N HIS A 6 3.68 -15.93 -14.89
CA HIS A 6 3.76 -15.21 -16.15
C HIS A 6 2.56 -14.26 -16.34
N PHE A 7 1.34 -14.69 -16.00
CA PHE A 7 0.17 -13.80 -16.00
C PHE A 7 0.36 -12.60 -15.06
N PHE A 8 0.80 -12.82 -13.82
CA PHE A 8 1.03 -11.73 -12.87
C PHE A 8 2.11 -10.77 -13.37
N ALA A 9 3.22 -11.30 -13.88
CA ALA A 9 4.36 -10.51 -14.34
C ALA A 9 4.07 -9.68 -15.59
N CYS A 10 3.31 -10.19 -16.56
CA CYS A 10 3.09 -9.49 -17.83
C CYS A 10 1.80 -8.67 -17.86
N GLY A 11 0.75 -9.08 -17.12
CA GLY A 11 -0.56 -8.44 -17.21
C GLY A 11 -1.25 -8.54 -18.58
N SER A 12 -0.60 -9.20 -19.54
CA SER A 12 -1.11 -9.44 -20.87
C SER A 12 -2.25 -10.44 -20.81
N TYR A 13 -3.29 -10.19 -21.63
CA TYR A 13 -4.46 -11.07 -21.73
C TYR A 13 -4.06 -12.52 -21.92
N GLN A 14 -4.90 -13.44 -21.47
CA GLN A 14 -4.72 -14.89 -21.64
C GLN A 14 -4.41 -15.30 -23.10
N HIS A 15 -4.75 -14.46 -24.08
CA HIS A 15 -4.35 -14.58 -25.49
C HIS A 15 -2.84 -14.52 -25.74
N SER A 16 -2.09 -13.69 -25.03
CA SER A 16 -0.63 -13.64 -25.15
C SER A 16 0.05 -14.83 -24.46
N VAL A 17 -0.55 -15.40 -23.41
CA VAL A 17 -0.09 -16.66 -22.80
C VAL A 17 -0.35 -17.85 -23.74
N SER A 18 -1.42 -17.79 -24.55
CA SER A 18 -1.69 -18.79 -25.59
C SER A 18 -0.84 -18.60 -26.85
N GLN A 19 -0.42 -17.37 -27.16
CA GLN A 19 0.49 -17.06 -28.28
C GLN A 19 1.98 -17.13 -27.89
N ASN A 20 2.29 -17.28 -26.59
CA ASN A 20 3.65 -17.51 -26.13
C ASN A 20 4.07 -18.89 -26.65
N LYS A 21 4.94 -18.89 -27.67
CA LYS A 21 5.45 -20.06 -28.40
C LYS A 21 5.99 -21.17 -27.48
N TYR A 22 6.29 -20.83 -26.23
CA TYR A 22 6.86 -21.71 -25.20
C TYR A 22 5.86 -22.35 -24.22
N LEU A 23 4.59 -21.89 -24.16
CA LEU A 23 3.63 -22.39 -23.16
C LEU A 23 2.44 -23.16 -23.77
N GLY A 24 1.97 -22.84 -24.98
CA GLY A 24 0.96 -23.66 -25.67
C GLY A 24 -0.30 -24.01 -24.85
N VAL A 25 -0.70 -23.15 -23.91
CA VAL A 25 -1.78 -23.42 -22.95
C VAL A 25 -3.08 -22.74 -23.39
N SER A 26 -4.19 -23.48 -23.36
CA SER A 26 -5.51 -22.91 -23.66
C SER A 26 -5.97 -21.90 -22.60
N GLN A 27 -6.78 -20.91 -23.00
CA GLN A 27 -7.29 -19.88 -22.08
C GLN A 27 -7.97 -20.46 -20.81
N PRO A 28 -8.81 -21.51 -20.88
CA PRO A 28 -9.42 -22.09 -19.68
C PRO A 28 -8.38 -22.68 -18.72
N SER A 29 -7.30 -23.24 -19.27
CA SER A 29 -6.20 -23.80 -18.47
C SER A 29 -5.38 -22.70 -17.79
N VAL A 30 -5.15 -21.57 -18.46
CA VAL A 30 -4.54 -20.38 -17.84
C VAL A 30 -5.42 -19.87 -16.70
N SER A 31 -6.72 -19.73 -16.93
CA SER A 31 -7.68 -19.28 -15.90
C SER A 31 -7.65 -20.18 -14.66
N ARG A 32 -7.69 -21.50 -14.83
CA ARG A 32 -7.56 -22.48 -13.74
C ARG A 32 -6.22 -22.34 -13.01
N CYS A 33 -5.11 -22.18 -13.73
CA CYS A 33 -3.79 -21.99 -13.11
C CYS A 33 -3.75 -20.72 -12.25
N VAL A 34 -4.22 -19.58 -12.79
CA VAL A 34 -4.26 -18.31 -12.06
C VAL A 34 -5.13 -18.44 -10.81
N GLU A 35 -6.29 -19.07 -10.93
CA GLU A 35 -7.19 -19.29 -9.79
C GLU A 35 -6.57 -20.17 -8.72
N THR A 36 -6.01 -21.34 -9.07
CA THR A 36 -5.37 -22.25 -8.12
C THR A 36 -4.20 -21.58 -7.39
N ILE A 37 -3.34 -20.86 -8.11
CA ILE A 37 -2.18 -20.20 -7.50
C ILE A 37 -2.59 -18.99 -6.67
N THR A 38 -3.57 -18.21 -7.13
CA THR A 38 -4.13 -17.09 -6.36
C THR A 38 -4.73 -17.60 -5.06
N ALA A 39 -5.52 -18.68 -5.11
CA ALA A 39 -6.11 -19.29 -3.92
C ALA A 39 -5.05 -19.82 -2.94
N ALA A 40 -4.01 -20.48 -3.45
CA ALA A 40 -2.90 -20.95 -2.62
C ALA A 40 -2.17 -19.79 -1.91
N LEU A 41 -1.82 -18.73 -2.64
CA LEU A 41 -1.10 -17.57 -2.06
C LEU A 41 -1.96 -16.79 -1.05
N ASN A 42 -3.28 -16.79 -1.20
CA ASN A 42 -4.21 -16.20 -0.23
C ASN A 42 -4.52 -17.13 0.95
N HIS A 43 -4.02 -18.37 0.97
CA HIS A 43 -4.22 -19.25 2.11
C HIS A 43 -3.58 -18.63 3.36
N PRO A 44 -4.27 -18.59 4.53
CA PRO A 44 -3.77 -17.89 5.72
C PRO A 44 -2.35 -18.28 6.12
N ASN A 45 -1.98 -19.56 6.02
CA ASN A 45 -0.62 -20.03 6.34
C ASN A 45 0.48 -19.45 5.43
N ILE A 46 0.14 -19.06 4.21
CA ILE A 46 1.09 -18.43 3.26
C ILE A 46 1.01 -16.92 3.40
N MET A 47 -0.18 -16.35 3.30
CA MET A 47 -0.36 -14.89 3.35
C MET A 47 0.16 -14.32 4.67
N ASN A 48 -0.23 -14.91 5.82
CA ASN A 48 0.23 -14.45 7.13
C ASN A 48 1.70 -14.78 7.39
N ARG A 49 2.39 -15.55 6.54
CA ARG A 49 3.85 -15.73 6.66
C ARG A 49 4.61 -14.58 6.02
N HIS A 50 4.08 -14.04 4.92
CA HIS A 50 4.76 -13.02 4.13
C HIS A 50 4.28 -11.61 4.41
N ILE A 51 3.02 -11.43 4.83
CA ILE A 51 2.42 -10.12 5.14
C ILE A 51 2.07 -10.14 6.63
N GLN A 52 2.91 -9.49 7.43
CA GLN A 52 2.69 -9.38 8.87
C GLN A 52 3.02 -7.97 9.33
N PHE A 53 2.04 -7.34 9.97
CA PHE A 53 2.31 -6.17 10.78
C PHE A 53 2.90 -6.64 12.13
N PRO A 54 3.87 -5.92 12.70
CA PRO A 54 4.49 -6.29 13.98
C PRO A 54 3.47 -6.61 15.07
N ASN A 55 3.63 -7.77 15.69
CA ASN A 55 2.73 -8.26 16.74
C ASN A 55 3.30 -8.09 18.16
N ASP A 56 4.56 -7.66 18.29
CA ASP A 56 5.22 -7.45 19.56
C ASP A 56 6.09 -6.17 19.57
N MET A 57 6.47 -5.74 20.76
CA MET A 57 7.27 -4.53 20.96
C MET A 57 8.71 -4.65 20.45
N ASN A 58 9.28 -5.86 20.38
CA ASN A 58 10.64 -6.06 19.88
C ASN A 58 10.71 -5.84 18.37
N GLN A 59 9.73 -6.34 17.62
CA GLN A 59 9.59 -6.11 16.19
C GLN A 59 9.34 -4.64 15.87
N LEU A 60 8.46 -3.98 16.63
CA LEU A 60 8.22 -2.54 16.51
C LEU A 60 9.49 -1.72 16.79
N ASN A 61 10.23 -2.05 17.85
CA ASN A 61 11.51 -1.42 18.17
C ASN A 61 12.55 -1.62 17.08
N SER A 62 12.59 -2.82 16.48
CA SER A 62 13.49 -3.13 15.38
C SER A 62 13.17 -2.28 14.15
N LEU A 63 11.89 -2.18 13.75
CA LEU A 63 11.47 -1.29 12.65
C LEU A 63 11.83 0.16 12.94
N ARG A 64 11.51 0.63 14.15
CA ARG A 64 11.81 1.97 14.62
C ARG A 64 13.30 2.31 14.46
N LEU A 65 14.17 1.39 14.85
CA LEU A 65 15.61 1.57 14.74
C LEU A 65 16.09 1.58 13.28
N ARG A 66 15.55 0.69 12.43
CA ARG A 66 15.94 0.63 11.01
C ARG A 66 15.51 1.88 10.24
N PHE A 67 14.29 2.35 10.45
CA PHE A 67 13.84 3.63 9.89
C PHE A 67 14.68 4.80 10.38
N HIS A 68 14.96 4.88 11.69
CA HIS A 68 15.78 5.94 12.26
C HIS A 68 17.20 5.95 11.67
N ARG A 69 17.83 4.78 11.54
CA ARG A 69 19.15 4.65 10.89
C ARG A 69 19.13 5.11 9.43
N LYS A 70 18.03 4.89 8.70
CA LYS A 70 17.93 5.20 7.27
C LYS A 70 17.56 6.66 6.99
N TYR A 71 16.68 7.26 7.79
CA TYR A 71 16.10 8.59 7.51
C TYR A 71 16.41 9.65 8.57
N GLY A 72 16.83 9.25 9.77
CA GLY A 72 17.12 10.16 10.88
C GLY A 72 15.90 10.56 11.72
N MET A 73 14.67 10.35 11.25
CA MET A 73 13.46 10.70 12.01
C MET A 73 13.14 9.63 13.07
N PRO A 74 12.85 10.02 14.33
CA PRO A 74 12.54 9.07 15.39
C PRO A 74 11.12 8.49 15.27
N GLY A 75 10.95 7.26 15.74
CA GLY A 75 9.63 6.67 15.99
C GLY A 75 8.90 6.08 14.78
N ILE A 76 9.41 6.22 13.55
CA ILE A 76 8.75 5.67 12.36
C ILE A 76 8.81 4.14 12.37
N ILE A 77 7.66 3.49 12.14
CA ILE A 77 7.56 2.02 12.02
C ILE A 77 7.04 1.55 10.67
N GLY A 78 6.68 2.48 9.78
CA GLY A 78 6.18 2.18 8.45
C GLY A 78 5.70 3.43 7.71
N CYS A 79 5.58 3.32 6.40
CA CYS A 79 4.97 4.33 5.55
C CYS A 79 3.67 3.79 4.97
N LEU A 80 2.64 4.63 4.97
CA LEU A 80 1.26 4.34 4.60
C LEU A 80 0.92 5.13 3.32
N ASP A 81 0.38 4.44 2.33
CA ASP A 81 -0.15 5.07 1.13
C ASP A 81 -1.17 4.15 0.48
N CYS A 82 -1.98 4.73 -0.39
CA CYS A 82 -2.90 3.99 -1.24
C CYS A 82 -2.36 3.85 -2.66
N THR A 83 -2.89 2.87 -3.38
CA THR A 83 -2.66 2.75 -4.81
C THR A 83 -3.88 2.18 -5.52
N HIS A 84 -4.21 2.76 -6.67
CA HIS A 84 -5.33 2.31 -7.48
C HIS A 84 -4.94 1.16 -8.40
N ILE A 85 -5.76 0.11 -8.39
CA ILE A 85 -5.67 -1.03 -9.31
C ILE A 85 -6.91 -1.05 -10.19
N ALA A 86 -6.72 -0.90 -11.50
CA ALA A 86 -7.81 -0.88 -12.48
C ALA A 86 -8.55 -2.23 -12.55
N ILE A 87 -9.88 -2.19 -12.49
CA ILE A 87 -10.75 -3.34 -12.73
C ILE A 87 -11.78 -2.98 -13.79
N VAL A 88 -12.31 -3.98 -14.50
CA VAL A 88 -13.50 -3.75 -15.33
C VAL A 88 -14.69 -3.39 -14.44
N PRO A 89 -15.60 -2.55 -14.93
CA PRO A 89 -16.86 -2.32 -14.24
C PRO A 89 -17.54 -3.67 -13.96
N PRO A 90 -18.06 -3.89 -12.74
CA PRO A 90 -18.90 -5.04 -12.50
C PRO A 90 -20.12 -4.97 -13.43
N ASN A 91 -20.58 -6.11 -13.94
CA ASN A 91 -21.79 -6.18 -14.76
C ASN A 91 -23.00 -5.82 -13.88
N SER A 92 -23.36 -4.54 -13.82
CA SER A 92 -24.55 -4.07 -13.12
C SER A 92 -25.31 -3.10 -14.00
N ASN A 93 -26.57 -3.42 -14.30
CA ASN A 93 -27.59 -2.48 -14.78
C ASN A 93 -27.98 -1.44 -13.70
N ASP A 94 -27.08 -1.14 -12.76
CA ASP A 94 -27.35 -0.26 -11.62
C ASP A 94 -27.24 1.21 -12.06
N PRO A 95 -28.34 1.97 -12.09
CA PRO A 95 -28.33 3.38 -12.50
C PRO A 95 -27.47 4.27 -11.58
N ALA A 96 -27.10 3.81 -10.39
CA ALA A 96 -26.23 4.54 -9.45
C ALA A 96 -24.73 4.45 -9.81
N HIS A 97 -24.34 3.53 -10.69
CA HIS A 97 -22.95 3.29 -11.09
C HIS A 97 -22.85 3.37 -12.62
N PRO A 98 -22.78 4.57 -13.21
CA PRO A 98 -22.75 4.70 -14.66
C PRO A 98 -21.55 3.95 -15.25
N GLU A 99 -21.81 3.18 -16.31
CA GLU A 99 -20.86 2.31 -17.05
C GLU A 99 -19.58 3.02 -17.56
N LYS A 100 -19.50 4.35 -17.42
CA LYS A 100 -18.43 5.22 -17.97
C LYS A 100 -17.40 5.72 -16.94
N SER A 101 -17.54 5.42 -15.65
CA SER A 101 -16.53 5.80 -14.66
C SER A 101 -15.36 4.81 -14.67
N TYR A 102 -14.14 5.28 -14.42
CA TYR A 102 -12.98 4.40 -14.22
C TYR A 102 -13.19 3.58 -12.94
N HIS A 103 -13.27 2.25 -13.07
CA HIS A 103 -13.45 1.36 -11.93
C HIS A 103 -12.09 0.87 -11.44
N SER A 104 -11.79 1.09 -10.17
CA SER A 104 -10.57 0.60 -9.54
C SER A 104 -10.85 0.09 -8.14
N ILE A 105 -9.90 -0.67 -7.60
CA ILE A 105 -9.80 -0.96 -6.17
C ILE A 105 -8.77 0.02 -5.60
N ASN A 106 -9.16 0.77 -4.56
CA ASN A 106 -8.22 1.55 -3.78
C ASN A 106 -7.56 0.62 -2.73
N VAL A 107 -6.26 0.39 -2.89
CA VAL A 107 -5.48 -0.56 -2.08
C VAL A 107 -4.60 0.21 -1.11
N GLN A 108 -4.91 0.15 0.18
CA GLN A 108 -4.06 0.72 1.22
C GLN A 108 -2.94 -0.26 1.58
N LEU A 109 -1.70 0.23 1.59
CA LEU A 109 -0.50 -0.53 1.90
C LEU A 109 0.30 0.14 3.02
N VAL A 110 0.92 -0.68 3.87
CA VAL A 110 1.98 -0.23 4.78
C VAL A 110 3.25 -0.98 4.44
N CYS A 111 4.36 -0.26 4.22
CA CYS A 111 5.67 -0.88 3.98
C CYS A 111 6.71 -0.46 5.01
N ASP A 112 7.72 -1.30 5.18
CA ASP A 112 8.92 -0.98 5.95
C ASP A 112 9.95 -0.19 5.12
N GLU A 113 11.12 0.06 5.72
CA GLU A 113 12.16 0.87 5.12
C GLU A 113 12.81 0.21 3.88
N ASN A 114 12.63 -1.11 3.71
CA ASN A 114 13.13 -1.91 2.59
C ASN A 114 12.03 -2.26 1.58
N MET A 115 10.89 -1.55 1.63
CA MET A 115 9.75 -1.76 0.74
C MET A 115 9.12 -3.16 0.88
N LYS A 116 9.31 -3.82 2.03
CA LYS A 116 8.53 -5.02 2.38
C LYS A 116 7.15 -4.57 2.85
N ILE A 117 6.11 -5.14 2.28
CA ILE A 117 4.72 -4.79 2.61
C ILE A 117 4.32 -5.51 3.89
N LEU A 118 4.08 -4.75 4.95
CA LEU A 118 3.69 -5.27 6.26
C LEU A 118 2.17 -5.48 6.36
N HIS A 119 1.39 -4.75 5.57
CA HIS A 119 -0.07 -4.82 5.60
C HIS A 119 -0.71 -4.38 4.29
N VAL A 120 -1.88 -4.95 4.00
CA VAL A 120 -2.70 -4.65 2.82
C VAL A 120 -4.18 -4.59 3.17
N ASN A 121 -4.88 -3.60 2.62
CA ASN A 121 -6.34 -3.54 2.57
C ASN A 121 -6.82 -3.25 1.15
N ALA A 122 -7.18 -4.30 0.41
CA ALA A 122 -7.63 -4.23 -0.99
C ALA A 122 -9.16 -4.39 -1.12
N ARG A 123 -9.93 -3.85 -0.18
CA ARG A 123 -11.38 -4.10 -0.06
C ARG A 123 -12.27 -2.96 -0.53
N PHE A 124 -11.70 -1.80 -0.83
CA PHE A 124 -12.46 -0.58 -1.07
C PHE A 124 -12.50 -0.23 -2.56
N PRO A 125 -13.67 0.23 -3.07
CA PRO A 125 -13.75 0.84 -4.39
C PRO A 125 -12.83 2.05 -4.52
N GLY A 126 -12.43 2.34 -5.75
CA GLY A 126 -11.59 3.49 -6.12
C GLY A 126 -12.17 4.85 -5.77
N SER A 127 -13.49 4.95 -5.57
CA SER A 127 -14.15 6.19 -5.16
C SER A 127 -13.98 6.52 -3.68
N ILE A 128 -13.44 5.60 -2.87
CA ILE A 128 -13.32 5.79 -1.43
C ILE A 128 -12.00 6.47 -1.09
N HIS A 129 -12.08 7.55 -0.31
CA HIS A 129 -10.93 8.29 0.18
C HIS A 129 -10.07 7.48 1.15
N ASP A 130 -8.76 7.72 1.09
CA ASP A 130 -7.71 7.12 1.90
C ASP A 130 -7.96 7.15 3.41
N SER A 131 -8.42 8.29 3.94
CA SER A 131 -8.75 8.44 5.36
C SER A 131 -9.92 7.57 5.81
N HIS A 132 -10.87 7.29 4.91
CA HIS A 132 -11.97 6.37 5.18
C HIS A 132 -11.47 4.93 5.21
N ILE A 133 -10.56 4.56 4.29
CA ILE A 133 -9.92 3.23 4.30
C ILE A 133 -9.10 3.06 5.58
N TRP A 134 -8.34 4.07 5.99
CA TRP A 134 -7.61 4.10 7.26
C TRP A 134 -8.51 3.90 8.47
N SER A 135 -9.62 4.62 8.55
CA SER A 135 -10.57 4.52 9.67
C SER A 135 -11.22 3.14 9.78
N ASN A 136 -11.25 2.37 8.68
CA ASN A 136 -11.74 1.00 8.62
C ASN A 136 -10.62 -0.05 8.53
N SER A 137 -9.37 0.38 8.73
CA SER A 137 -8.19 -0.50 8.72
C SER A 137 -8.05 -1.20 10.07
N ASN A 138 -7.68 -2.49 10.07
CA ASN A 138 -7.45 -3.24 11.30
C ASN A 138 -6.16 -2.81 12.03
N ILE A 139 -5.27 -2.06 11.39
CA ILE A 139 -4.05 -1.51 12.01
C ILE A 139 -4.35 -0.33 12.93
N GLU A 140 -5.34 0.49 12.56
CA GLU A 140 -5.73 1.67 13.33
C GLU A 140 -5.98 1.34 14.82
N PRO A 141 -6.84 0.35 15.17
CA PRO A 141 -7.10 0.03 16.57
C PRO A 141 -5.88 -0.60 17.27
N ILE A 142 -4.99 -1.28 16.54
CA ILE A 142 -3.76 -1.85 17.09
C ILE A 142 -2.85 -0.72 17.58
N LEU A 143 -2.58 0.27 16.72
CA LEU A 143 -1.71 1.40 17.05
C LEU A 143 -2.32 2.31 18.12
N ARG A 144 -3.64 2.54 18.04
CA ARG A 144 -4.38 3.26 19.09
C ARG A 144 -4.23 2.57 20.45
N ASN A 145 -4.33 1.25 20.50
CA ASN A 145 -4.17 0.48 21.74
C ASN A 145 -2.73 0.50 22.27
N ILE A 146 -1.71 0.43 21.40
CA ILE A 146 -0.29 0.59 21.78
C ILE A 146 -0.10 1.95 22.46
N TYR A 147 -0.60 3.03 21.84
CA TYR A 147 -0.54 4.38 22.39
C TYR A 147 -1.25 4.49 23.75
N ARG A 148 -2.48 4.00 23.85
CA ARG A 148 -3.29 4.04 25.09
C ARG A 148 -2.68 3.26 26.25
N ARG A 149 -1.85 2.26 25.99
CA ARG A 149 -1.07 1.53 27.00
C ARG A 149 0.19 2.27 27.46
N GLY A 150 0.37 3.53 27.06
CA GLY A 150 1.51 4.37 27.42
C GLY A 150 2.73 4.22 26.51
N ASN A 151 2.64 3.42 25.45
CA ASN A 151 3.73 3.24 24.49
C ASN A 151 3.63 4.27 23.36
N ALA A 152 4.08 5.50 23.62
CA ALA A 152 4.24 6.52 22.58
C ALA A 152 5.52 6.28 21.75
N GLY A 153 5.65 7.01 20.64
CA GLY A 153 6.88 6.97 19.81
C GLY A 153 6.90 5.87 18.75
N TYR A 154 5.72 5.42 18.30
CA TYR A 154 5.55 4.47 17.20
C TYR A 154 4.56 5.08 16.21
N TYR A 155 5.07 5.46 15.04
CA TYR A 155 4.35 6.28 14.06
C TYR A 155 4.35 5.62 12.68
N LEU A 156 3.19 5.58 12.04
CA LEU A 156 3.13 5.50 10.58
C LEU A 156 3.28 6.90 9.98
N LEU A 157 3.85 6.99 8.79
CA LEU A 157 3.84 8.22 7.98
C LEU A 157 2.79 8.11 6.88
N GLY A 158 1.84 9.03 6.84
CA GLY A 158 0.87 9.19 5.75
C GLY A 158 1.04 10.53 5.04
N ASP A 159 0.39 10.72 3.89
CA ASP A 159 0.28 12.03 3.25
C ASP A 159 -0.72 12.96 3.96
N SER A 160 -0.98 14.13 3.37
CA SER A 160 -1.90 15.14 3.90
C SER A 160 -3.38 14.73 3.85
N GLY A 161 -3.76 13.74 3.04
CA GLY A 161 -5.12 13.20 2.97
C GLY A 161 -5.48 12.32 4.17
N TYR A 162 -4.47 11.86 4.94
CA TYR A 162 -4.69 11.13 6.18
C TYR A 162 -4.94 12.05 7.38
N PRO A 163 -5.70 11.58 8.38
CA PRO A 163 -5.91 12.36 9.58
C PRO A 163 -4.70 12.27 10.51
N LEU A 164 -4.17 13.41 10.96
CA LEU A 164 -3.11 13.44 11.97
C LEU A 164 -3.59 12.77 13.28
N ARG A 165 -2.81 11.82 13.79
CA ARG A 165 -3.06 11.08 15.05
C ARG A 165 -1.78 10.92 15.84
N ALA A 166 -1.90 10.53 17.11
CA ALA A 166 -0.74 10.24 17.96
C ALA A 166 0.11 9.04 17.48
N TRP A 167 -0.36 8.28 16.48
CA TRP A 167 0.33 7.15 15.85
C TRP A 167 0.40 7.24 14.32
N LEU A 168 -0.08 8.34 13.72
CA LEU A 168 -0.05 8.58 12.26
C LEU A 168 0.34 10.04 12.02
N LEU A 169 1.54 10.26 11.48
CA LEU A 169 2.11 11.57 11.22
C LEU A 169 1.96 11.97 9.75
N THR A 170 1.55 13.20 9.54
CA THR A 170 1.34 13.81 8.22
C THR A 170 2.29 15.01 8.03
N PRO A 171 2.53 15.46 6.79
CA PRO A 171 3.33 16.67 6.56
C PRO A 171 2.62 17.91 7.14
N LEU A 172 3.39 18.90 7.55
CA LEU A 172 2.88 20.23 7.89
C LEU A 172 2.47 20.96 6.62
N ALA A 173 1.29 21.56 6.59
CA ALA A 173 0.81 22.33 5.44
C ALA A 173 1.62 23.60 5.20
N GLN A 174 2.07 24.26 6.28
CA GLN A 174 2.78 25.54 6.22
C GLN A 174 3.95 25.57 7.23
N PRO A 175 5.07 24.88 6.95
CA PRO A 175 6.25 24.93 7.80
C PRO A 175 6.84 26.35 7.82
N GLN A 176 7.15 26.87 9.01
CA GLN A 176 7.67 28.23 9.24
C GLN A 176 9.08 28.24 9.84
N THR A 177 9.43 27.23 10.66
CA THR A 177 10.75 27.15 11.31
C THR A 177 11.68 26.20 10.58
N GLU A 178 12.99 26.29 10.85
CA GLU A 178 13.99 25.36 10.30
C GLU A 178 13.70 23.91 10.69
N GLU A 179 13.25 23.68 11.93
CA GLU A 179 12.90 22.34 12.41
C GLU A 179 11.63 21.80 11.74
N GLU A 180 10.66 22.66 11.44
CA GLU A 180 9.45 22.29 10.69
C GLU A 180 9.77 21.95 9.22
N LEU A 181 10.68 22.71 8.60
CA LEU A 181 11.19 22.42 7.27
C LEU A 181 11.96 21.09 7.25
N ALA A 182 12.87 20.88 8.21
CA ALA A 182 13.63 19.64 8.36
C ALA A 182 12.73 18.43 8.64
N TYR A 183 11.67 18.60 9.43
CA TYR A 183 10.64 17.60 9.63
C TYR A 183 9.95 17.23 8.31
N ASN A 184 9.47 18.22 7.55
CA ASN A 184 8.77 17.98 6.28
C ASN A 184 9.69 17.34 5.23
N ASP A 185 10.94 17.78 5.12
CA ASP A 185 11.90 17.20 4.19
C ASP A 185 12.24 15.75 4.56
N THR A 186 12.38 15.46 5.84
CA THR A 186 12.63 14.08 6.30
C THR A 186 11.39 13.20 6.17
N HIS A 187 10.20 13.74 6.46
CA HIS A 187 8.92 13.07 6.23
C HIS A 187 8.77 12.68 4.75
N ARG A 188 8.98 13.64 3.82
CA ARG A 188 8.93 13.41 2.37
C ARG A 188 9.91 12.32 1.93
N ARG A 189 11.18 12.39 2.39
CA ARG A 189 12.19 11.37 2.07
C ARG A 189 11.80 9.98 2.57
N ALA A 190 11.30 9.86 3.79
CA ALA A 190 10.85 8.58 4.34
C ALA A 190 9.61 8.06 3.60
N ARG A 191 8.61 8.91 3.37
CA ARG A 191 7.37 8.57 2.64
C ARG A 191 7.62 8.12 1.20
N SER A 192 8.66 8.65 0.54
CA SER A 192 9.05 8.16 -0.81
C SER A 192 9.27 6.64 -0.86
N THR A 193 9.48 5.97 0.27
CA THR A 193 9.58 4.52 0.37
C THR A 193 8.31 3.79 -0.02
N ILE A 194 7.14 4.26 0.42
CA ILE A 194 5.88 3.60 0.06
C ILE A 194 5.49 3.89 -1.39
N GLU A 195 5.79 5.09 -1.89
CA GLU A 195 5.64 5.42 -3.32
C GLU A 195 6.50 4.48 -4.20
N ARG A 196 7.78 4.31 -3.85
CA ARG A 196 8.69 3.37 -4.52
C ARG A 196 8.24 1.92 -4.36
N CYS A 197 7.71 1.54 -3.20
CA CYS A 197 7.14 0.22 -2.98
C CYS A 197 5.95 -0.05 -3.92
N ASN A 198 5.03 0.91 -4.05
CA ASN A 198 3.88 0.83 -4.94
C ASN A 198 4.33 0.71 -6.41
N GLY A 199 5.30 1.54 -6.83
CA GLY A 199 5.90 1.45 -8.15
C GLY A 199 6.54 0.08 -8.40
N LEU A 200 7.39 -0.39 -7.48
CA LEU A 200 8.07 -1.67 -7.59
C LEU A 200 7.10 -2.86 -7.65
N LEU A 201 6.04 -2.84 -6.83
CA LEU A 201 4.99 -3.86 -6.86
C LEU A 201 4.33 -3.94 -8.24
N LYS A 202 3.96 -2.80 -8.81
CA LYS A 202 3.32 -2.73 -10.13
C LYS A 202 4.27 -3.09 -11.27
N MET A 203 5.56 -2.77 -11.14
CA MET A 203 6.58 -3.15 -12.13
C MET A 203 6.89 -4.65 -12.10
N ARG A 204 6.95 -5.27 -10.91
CA ARG A 204 7.10 -6.73 -10.78
C ARG A 204 5.89 -7.48 -11.31
N PHE A 205 4.70 -6.94 -11.06
CA PHE A 205 3.43 -7.57 -11.42
C PHE A 205 2.61 -6.62 -12.29
N ARG A 206 2.95 -6.58 -13.58
CA ARG A 206 2.34 -5.66 -14.55
C ARG A 206 0.83 -5.84 -14.69
N CYS A 207 0.24 -6.95 -14.23
CA CYS A 207 -1.23 -7.10 -14.13
C CYS A 207 -1.89 -6.09 -13.18
N LEU A 208 -1.11 -5.35 -12.39
CA LEU A 208 -1.55 -4.29 -11.48
C LEU A 208 -1.42 -2.89 -12.08
N LEU A 209 -0.85 -2.75 -13.28
CA LEU A 209 -0.70 -1.45 -13.95
C LEU A 209 -2.04 -0.89 -14.41
N LYS A 210 -2.16 0.44 -14.41
CA LYS A 210 -3.37 1.17 -14.79
C LYS A 210 -3.91 0.78 -16.18
N HIS A 211 -3.01 0.53 -17.14
CA HIS A 211 -3.35 0.14 -18.51
C HIS A 211 -3.56 -1.38 -18.70
N ARG A 212 -3.42 -2.19 -17.63
CA ARG A 212 -3.63 -3.64 -17.62
C ARG A 212 -4.84 -3.98 -16.74
N THR A 213 -5.99 -3.40 -17.06
CA THR A 213 -7.25 -3.57 -16.33
C THR A 213 -7.56 -5.04 -16.04
N LEU A 214 -7.84 -5.36 -14.78
CA LEU A 214 -8.23 -6.71 -14.38
C LEU A 214 -9.68 -7.00 -14.78
N HIS A 215 -9.87 -8.00 -15.64
CA HIS A 215 -11.19 -8.48 -16.09
C HIS A 215 -11.79 -9.48 -15.10
N TYR A 216 -11.86 -9.07 -13.83
CA TYR A 216 -12.33 -9.90 -12.73
C TYR A 216 -13.26 -9.09 -11.82
N SER A 217 -14.17 -9.78 -11.13
CA SER A 217 -14.97 -9.15 -10.08
C SER A 217 -14.06 -8.55 -9.00
N PRO A 218 -14.51 -7.51 -8.27
CA PRO A 218 -13.71 -6.87 -7.22
C PRO A 218 -13.10 -7.87 -6.25
N SER A 219 -13.88 -8.84 -5.76
CA SER A 219 -13.41 -9.90 -4.86
C SER A 219 -12.27 -10.74 -5.43
N LYS A 220 -12.33 -11.10 -6.73
CA LYS A 220 -11.27 -11.90 -7.38
C LYS A 220 -10.04 -11.03 -7.68
N ALA A 221 -10.24 -9.77 -8.06
CA ALA A 221 -9.15 -8.81 -8.23
C ALA A 221 -8.40 -8.55 -6.91
N SER A 222 -9.10 -8.37 -5.77
CA SER A 222 -8.49 -8.26 -4.44
C SER A 222 -7.59 -9.46 -4.10
N LYS A 223 -8.03 -10.68 -4.45
CA LYS A 223 -7.21 -11.88 -4.24
C LYS A 223 -5.97 -11.91 -5.12
N ILE A 224 -6.06 -11.46 -6.38
CA ILE A 224 -4.91 -11.33 -7.28
C ILE A 224 -3.92 -10.30 -6.72
N ILE A 225 -4.41 -9.16 -6.23
CA ILE A 225 -3.60 -8.12 -5.58
C ILE A 225 -2.84 -8.70 -4.38
N ASN A 226 -3.54 -9.40 -3.47
CA ASN A 226 -2.90 -10.07 -2.33
C ASN A 226 -1.84 -11.09 -2.76
N ALA A 227 -2.11 -11.88 -3.80
CA ALA A 227 -1.16 -12.85 -4.33
C ALA A 227 0.10 -12.17 -4.87
N CYS A 228 -0.03 -11.06 -5.59
CA CYS A 228 1.10 -10.26 -6.07
C CYS A 228 1.91 -9.69 -4.91
N ILE A 229 1.26 -9.22 -3.84
CA ILE A 229 1.94 -8.69 -2.65
C ILE A 229 2.72 -9.78 -1.90
N VAL A 230 2.15 -10.99 -1.78
CA VAL A 230 2.86 -12.14 -1.21
C VAL A 230 4.12 -12.45 -2.02
N LEU A 231 4.01 -12.49 -3.35
CA LEU A 231 5.15 -12.72 -4.24
C LEU A 231 6.16 -11.57 -4.20
N HIS A 232 5.71 -10.31 -4.09
CA HIS A 232 6.58 -9.15 -3.89
C HIS A 232 7.43 -9.30 -2.64
N ASN A 233 6.81 -9.65 -1.51
CA ASN A 233 7.54 -9.86 -0.26
C ASN A 233 8.49 -11.05 -0.34
N MET A 234 8.12 -12.13 -1.04
CA MET A 234 9.06 -13.23 -1.34
C MET A 234 10.28 -12.71 -2.12
N CYS A 235 10.09 -11.86 -3.13
CA CYS A 235 11.19 -11.25 -3.86
C CYS A 235 12.08 -10.36 -2.97
N VAL A 236 11.47 -9.52 -2.12
CA VAL A 236 12.21 -8.66 -1.17
C VAL A 236 13.02 -9.51 -0.18
N ASP A 237 12.41 -10.53 0.41
CA ASP A 237 13.06 -11.41 1.39
C ASP A 237 14.24 -12.21 0.79
N ASN A 238 14.20 -12.49 -0.51
CA ASN A 238 15.24 -13.24 -1.22
C ASN A 238 16.16 -12.35 -2.06
N ASN A 239 16.10 -11.02 -1.92
CA ASN A 239 16.87 -10.05 -2.71
C ASN A 239 16.81 -10.30 -4.22
N VAL A 240 15.63 -10.64 -4.73
CA VAL A 240 15.42 -10.85 -6.18
C VAL A 240 15.32 -9.49 -6.85
N ASP A 241 16.28 -9.14 -7.69
CA ASP A 241 16.27 -7.89 -8.43
C ASP A 241 15.08 -7.79 -9.39
N LEU A 242 14.67 -6.55 -9.70
CA LEU A 242 13.74 -6.30 -10.78
C LEU A 242 14.52 -6.32 -12.10
N VAL A 243 14.18 -7.24 -13.00
CA VAL A 243 14.67 -7.20 -14.37
C VAL A 243 13.74 -6.27 -15.16
N LEU A 244 14.26 -5.12 -15.55
CA LEU A 244 13.56 -4.19 -16.45
C LEU A 244 14.00 -4.50 -17.89
N ASP A 245 13.03 -4.71 -18.78
CA ASP A 245 13.30 -4.71 -20.21
C ASP A 245 13.57 -3.24 -20.64
N GLU A 246 14.59 -3.01 -21.47
CA GLU A 246 15.14 -1.66 -21.79
C GLU A 246 14.13 -0.68 -22.45
N ASP A 247 12.94 -1.14 -22.87
CA ASP A 247 11.99 -0.37 -23.69
C ASP A 247 10.85 0.35 -22.94
N GLU A 248 10.72 0.25 -21.61
CA GLU A 248 9.46 0.64 -20.94
C GLU A 248 9.62 1.62 -19.75
N ASN A 249 10.11 2.83 -20.02
CA ASN A 249 10.37 3.91 -19.03
C ASN A 249 9.16 4.80 -18.64
N ASN A 250 7.93 4.29 -18.63
CA ASN A 250 6.78 5.09 -18.14
C ASN A 250 6.40 4.71 -16.71
N VAL A 251 6.99 5.44 -15.76
CA VAL A 251 6.64 5.39 -14.34
C VAL A 251 5.37 6.23 -14.13
N ASP A 252 4.22 5.57 -13.97
CA ASP A 252 2.95 6.23 -13.62
C ASP A 252 2.96 6.61 -12.13
N LEU A 253 3.52 7.78 -11.83
CA LEU A 253 3.44 8.44 -10.53
C LEU A 253 2.09 9.17 -10.46
N GLY A 254 1.04 8.43 -10.11
CA GLY A 254 -0.30 9.00 -9.91
C GLY A 254 -0.27 10.10 -8.85
N ASN A 255 -0.62 11.32 -9.26
CA ASN A 255 -0.92 12.45 -8.37
C ASN A 255 -2.44 12.47 -8.14
N ASP A 256 -2.86 12.37 -6.88
CA ASP A 256 -4.22 12.72 -6.48
C ASP A 256 -4.18 13.86 -5.44
N VAL A 257 -5.09 14.82 -5.60
CA VAL A 257 -5.16 16.09 -4.87
C VAL A 257 -6.02 15.90 -3.62
N ALA A 258 -5.57 16.42 -2.49
CA ALA A 258 -6.29 16.37 -1.22
C ALA A 258 -7.26 17.56 -1.06
N GLU A 259 -8.48 17.31 -0.57
CA GLU A 259 -9.41 18.33 -0.05
C GLU A 259 -9.87 17.98 1.38
N ASP A 260 -10.17 19.04 2.15
CA ASP A 260 -10.25 19.08 3.61
C ASP A 260 -11.51 18.45 4.24
N PHE A 261 -11.34 17.98 5.48
CA PHE A 261 -12.33 17.22 6.26
C PHE A 261 -13.26 18.05 7.15
N ASN A 262 -14.43 17.47 7.40
CA ASN A 262 -15.56 17.99 8.16
C ASN A 262 -15.48 17.71 9.69
N ASP A 263 -16.05 18.62 10.49
CA ASP A 263 -15.92 18.73 11.95
C ASP A 263 -16.72 17.66 12.77
N ASN A 264 -16.06 16.98 13.71
CA ASN A 264 -16.69 16.14 14.74
C ASN A 264 -15.93 16.27 16.09
N PRO A 265 -16.59 16.52 17.23
CA PRO A 265 -15.92 16.79 18.52
C PRO A 265 -14.94 15.72 19.02
N GLN A 266 -15.12 14.43 18.69
CA GLN A 266 -14.14 13.38 19.05
C GLN A 266 -12.83 13.51 18.25
N VAL A 267 -12.89 14.10 17.04
CA VAL A 267 -11.72 14.40 16.19
C VAL A 267 -10.81 15.42 16.87
N ASN A 268 -11.36 16.30 17.72
CA ASN A 268 -10.60 17.38 18.34
C ASN A 268 -9.56 16.84 19.35
N ILE A 269 -9.89 15.84 20.18
CA ILE A 269 -8.94 15.26 21.15
C ILE A 269 -7.85 14.46 20.42
N ASP A 270 -8.24 13.58 19.49
CA ASP A 270 -7.29 12.75 18.74
C ASP A 270 -6.33 13.62 17.89
N LEU A 271 -6.82 14.75 17.36
CA LEU A 271 -6.02 15.72 16.64
C LEU A 271 -5.08 16.50 17.57
N GLN A 272 -5.53 16.92 18.75
CA GLN A 272 -4.67 17.59 19.74
C GLN A 272 -3.51 16.69 20.18
N GLU A 273 -3.79 15.42 20.46
CA GLU A 273 -2.76 14.43 20.79
C GLU A 273 -1.81 14.18 19.61
N GLY A 274 -2.34 14.12 18.38
CA GLY A 274 -1.53 14.06 17.16
C GLY A 274 -0.59 15.25 17.02
N ARG A 275 -1.08 16.49 17.17
CA ARG A 275 -0.27 17.72 17.15
C ARG A 275 0.80 17.71 18.24
N ARG A 276 0.47 17.22 19.43
CA ARG A 276 1.43 17.08 20.54
C ARG A 276 2.56 16.11 20.18
N MET A 277 2.24 14.96 19.59
CA MET A 277 3.26 14.00 19.16
C MET A 277 4.10 14.54 18.00
N GLN A 278 3.47 15.16 17.01
CA GLN A 278 4.16 15.76 15.86
C GLN A 278 5.16 16.85 16.32
N ARG A 279 4.77 17.73 17.25
CA ARG A 279 5.69 18.73 17.84
C ARG A 279 6.87 18.10 18.56
N ARG A 280 6.69 16.96 19.25
CA ARG A 280 7.81 16.24 19.87
C ARG A 280 8.82 15.75 18.83
N VAL A 281 8.33 15.27 17.69
CA VAL A 281 9.19 14.84 16.57
C VAL A 281 9.87 16.05 15.92
N ILE A 282 9.15 17.15 15.68
CA ILE A 282 9.73 18.39 15.14
C ILE A 282 10.87 18.90 16.04
N ASN A 283 10.66 18.95 17.36
CA ASN A 283 11.68 19.39 18.31
C ASN A 283 12.91 18.47 18.38
N SER A 284 12.88 17.26 17.79
CA SER A 284 14.05 16.38 17.69
C SER A 284 15.01 16.76 16.55
N PHE A 285 14.61 17.70 15.67
CA PHE A 285 15.45 18.27 14.62
C PHE A 285 16.25 19.50 15.06
N ARG A 286 16.21 19.85 16.35
CA ARG A 286 17.02 20.91 16.96
C ARG A 286 18.48 20.50 17.12
#